data_AF-A0A521CZD9-F1
#
_entry.id   AF-A0A521CZD9-F1
#
_cell.length_a   1.000
_cell.length_b   1.000
_cell.length_c   1.000
_cell.angle_alpha   90.00
_cell.angle_beta   90.00
_cell.angle_gamma   90.00
#
_symmetry.space_group_name_H-M   'P 1'
#
loop_
_entity.id
_entity.type
_entity.pdbx_description
1 polymer ?
#
loop_
_entity_poly.entity_id
_entity_poly.type
_entity_poly.pdbx_seq_one_letter_code
_entity_poly.pdbx_strand_id
1 'polypeptide(L)'
;MKKLFLLFVFACGMMVQANAQVSVNVSFGTPPMRRPVAHTQVRYYYLPDIYSYYDAFNGEFIYNDGRAWVRMSSLPRCYRDYNLNSAYKVVLEYNGDRPYAYYSSHSRSYPCRYQGPRQVSVREYSYNHCDDECKYYKKHKHHKDNDEREYYGYND
;
A
#
# COMPACT_ATOMS: atom_id res chain seq x y z
N MET A 1 6.39 64.66 28.71
CA MET A 1 7.05 63.33 28.78
C MET A 1 6.13 62.32 29.48
N LYS A 2 4.99 61.96 28.87
CA LYS A 2 4.10 60.85 29.31
C LYS A 2 3.41 60.15 28.13
N LYS A 3 3.71 60.58 26.90
CA LYS A 3 3.02 60.17 25.66
C LYS A 3 3.87 59.24 24.79
N LEU A 4 4.95 58.69 25.35
CA LEU A 4 5.87 57.79 24.63
C LEU A 4 5.82 56.34 25.15
N PHE A 5 4.94 56.04 26.12
CA PHE A 5 4.70 54.67 26.60
C PHE A 5 3.50 53.99 25.91
N LEU A 6 2.72 54.75 25.12
CA LEU A 6 1.51 54.26 24.44
C LEU A 6 1.72 53.84 22.98
N LEU A 7 2.98 53.74 22.52
CA LEU A 7 3.30 53.21 21.19
C LEU A 7 3.97 51.83 21.23
N PHE A 8 4.31 51.32 22.41
CA PHE A 8 4.96 50.01 22.53
C PHE A 8 3.98 48.83 22.71
N VAL A 9 2.70 49.11 22.99
CA VAL A 9 1.65 48.08 23.13
C VAL A 9 0.95 47.77 21.79
N PHE A 10 1.14 48.61 20.76
CA PHE A 10 0.52 48.38 19.45
C PHE A 10 1.34 47.44 18.54
N ALA A 11 2.55 47.04 18.93
CA ALA A 11 3.43 46.17 18.13
C ALA A 11 3.29 44.67 18.45
N CYS A 12 2.50 44.26 19.45
CA CYS A 12 2.30 42.86 19.82
C CYS A 12 0.98 42.25 19.30
N GLY A 13 0.22 42.98 18.48
CA GLY A 13 -1.05 42.51 17.91
C GLY A 13 -0.92 41.66 16.64
N MET A 14 0.28 41.21 16.28
CA MET A 14 0.45 40.23 15.20
C MET A 14 0.11 38.83 15.69
N MET A 15 -1.17 38.57 15.95
CA MET A 15 -1.68 37.20 16.00
C MET A 15 -2.28 36.88 14.65
N VAL A 16 -1.50 36.17 13.85
CA VAL A 16 -1.94 35.55 12.60
C VAL A 16 -3.05 34.55 12.94
N GLN A 17 -4.29 34.87 12.61
CA GLN A 17 -5.37 33.90 12.61
C GLN A 17 -5.30 33.11 11.29
N ALA A 18 -4.55 32.01 11.31
CA ALA A 18 -4.60 31.02 10.25
C ALA A 18 -5.92 30.24 10.36
N ASN A 19 -6.95 30.72 9.66
CA ASN A 19 -8.20 29.97 9.48
C ASN A 19 -7.97 28.86 8.45
N ALA A 20 -7.38 27.75 8.89
CA ALA A 20 -7.36 26.53 8.09
C ALA A 20 -8.75 25.89 8.15
N GLN A 21 -9.69 26.37 7.35
CA GLN A 21 -10.93 25.65 7.12
C GLN A 21 -10.65 24.50 6.16
N VAL A 22 -10.43 23.31 6.73
CA VAL A 22 -10.34 22.07 5.96
C VAL A 22 -11.75 21.52 5.79
N SER A 23 -12.41 21.87 4.69
CA SER A 23 -13.61 21.16 4.25
C SER A 23 -13.20 19.86 3.58
N VAL A 24 -13.21 18.75 4.32
CA VAL A 24 -13.14 17.41 3.71
C VAL A 24 -14.54 16.99 3.28
N ASN A 25 -14.85 17.17 2.00
CA ASN A 25 -15.96 16.49 1.38
C ASN A 25 -15.54 15.03 1.15
N VAL A 26 -15.85 14.14 2.10
CA VAL A 26 -15.63 12.70 1.94
C VAL A 26 -16.89 12.12 1.29
N SER A 27 -16.90 12.12 -0.04
CA SER A 27 -17.92 11.40 -0.80
C SER A 27 -17.69 9.90 -0.66
N PHE A 28 -18.29 9.28 0.37
CA PHE A 28 -18.44 7.84 0.46
C PHE A 28 -19.60 7.42 -0.45
N GLY A 29 -19.29 7.15 -1.72
CA GLY A 29 -20.29 6.76 -2.72
C GLY A 29 -19.65 5.87 -3.78
N THR A 30 -19.83 4.56 -3.58
CA THR A 30 -19.92 3.44 -4.54
C THR A 30 -18.99 3.44 -5.77
N PRO A 31 -18.16 2.40 -5.99
CA PRO A 31 -17.29 2.31 -7.15
C PRO A 31 -18.06 1.82 -8.39
N PRO A 32 -17.85 2.43 -9.55
CA PRO A 32 -17.83 1.62 -10.77
C PRO A 32 -16.82 2.14 -11.80
N MET A 33 -15.73 1.39 -12.03
CA MET A 33 -15.23 1.25 -13.40
C MET A 33 -14.54 -0.10 -13.59
N ARG A 34 -15.14 -0.94 -14.44
CA ARG A 34 -14.55 -2.17 -14.96
C ARG A 34 -13.46 -1.80 -15.97
N ARG A 35 -12.19 -1.86 -15.57
CA ARG A 35 -11.04 -1.91 -16.48
C ARG A 35 -9.95 -2.81 -15.90
N PRO A 36 -9.17 -3.53 -16.72
CA PRO A 36 -7.97 -4.22 -16.25
C PRO A 36 -7.04 -3.17 -15.65
N VAL A 37 -6.71 -3.32 -14.37
CA VAL A 37 -5.85 -2.40 -13.62
C VAL A 37 -4.46 -2.43 -14.27
N ALA A 38 -4.15 -1.43 -15.08
CA ALA A 38 -2.76 -1.07 -15.33
C ALA A 38 -2.17 -0.78 -13.95
N HIS A 39 -1.12 -1.48 -13.57
CA HIS A 39 -0.47 -1.40 -12.26
C HIS A 39 -0.23 0.06 -11.87
N THR A 40 -1.17 0.67 -11.14
CA THR A 40 -0.95 1.96 -10.52
C THR A 40 0.11 1.69 -9.47
N GLN A 41 1.33 2.19 -9.71
CA GLN A 41 2.39 2.07 -8.73
C GLN A 41 1.92 2.74 -7.45
N VAL A 42 1.61 1.92 -6.45
CA VAL A 42 1.17 2.38 -5.14
C VAL A 42 2.37 3.01 -4.46
N ARG A 43 2.28 4.30 -4.10
CA ARG A 43 3.37 4.99 -3.42
C ARG A 43 3.54 4.52 -1.98
N TYR A 44 2.46 4.40 -1.21
CA TYR A 44 2.54 4.04 0.21
C TYR A 44 1.75 2.78 0.55
N TYR A 45 2.39 1.91 1.32
CA TYR A 45 1.75 0.81 2.03
C TYR A 45 1.65 1.15 3.52
N TYR A 46 0.50 0.91 4.13
CA TYR A 46 0.38 0.89 5.59
C TYR A 46 0.61 -0.52 6.12
N LEU A 47 1.40 -0.62 7.19
CA LEU A 47 1.84 -1.85 7.83
C LEU A 47 1.21 -1.93 9.23
N PRO A 48 0.07 -2.63 9.39
CA PRO A 48 -0.71 -2.61 10.63
C PRO A 48 0.03 -3.20 11.83
N ASP A 49 0.81 -4.26 11.60
CA ASP A 49 1.50 -4.99 12.67
C ASP A 49 2.53 -4.16 13.42
N ILE A 50 3.11 -3.17 12.73
CA ILE A 50 4.13 -2.27 13.26
C ILE A 50 3.70 -0.80 13.19
N TYR A 51 2.42 -0.53 12.94
CA TYR A 51 1.83 0.81 12.88
C TYR A 51 2.64 1.82 12.04
N SER A 52 3.20 1.36 10.93
CA SER A 52 4.16 2.12 10.12
C SER A 52 3.73 2.18 8.65
N TYR A 53 4.44 2.96 7.86
CA TYR A 53 4.26 3.02 6.42
C TYR A 53 5.52 2.55 5.70
N TYR A 54 5.36 2.13 4.44
CA TYR A 54 6.46 1.84 3.52
C TYR A 54 6.24 2.62 2.22
N ASP A 55 7.20 3.46 1.88
CA ASP A 55 7.26 4.21 0.62
C ASP A 55 7.88 3.30 -0.44
N ALA A 56 7.07 2.79 -1.36
CA ALA A 56 7.49 1.85 -2.39
C ALA A 56 8.32 2.52 -3.50
N PHE A 57 8.23 3.84 -3.66
CA PHE A 57 9.05 4.57 -4.62
C PHE A 57 10.47 4.77 -4.10
N ASN A 58 10.61 5.18 -2.84
CA ASN A 58 11.92 5.45 -2.25
C ASN A 58 12.54 4.23 -1.56
N GLY A 59 11.76 3.18 -1.31
CA GLY A 59 12.22 2.00 -0.56
C GLY A 59 12.46 2.29 0.93
N GLU A 60 11.67 3.19 1.51
CA GLU A 60 11.87 3.69 2.87
C GLU A 60 10.70 3.32 3.79
N PHE A 61 11.00 3.00 5.03
CA PHE A 61 10.02 2.91 6.11
C PHE A 61 9.76 4.28 6.71
N ILE A 62 8.50 4.54 7.01
CA ILE A 62 8.06 5.73 7.73
C ILE A 62 7.39 5.30 9.02
N TYR A 63 8.04 5.53 10.15
CA TYR A 63 7.57 5.10 11.45
C TYR A 63 7.75 6.21 12.48
N ASN A 64 7.03 6.08 13.60
CA ASN A 64 7.19 6.99 14.73
C ASN A 64 8.32 6.47 15.63
N ASP A 65 9.37 7.26 15.82
CA ASP A 65 10.53 6.91 16.66
C ASP A 65 10.30 7.20 18.17
N GLY A 66 9.08 7.58 18.54
CA GLY A 66 8.68 8.02 19.87
C GLY A 66 8.63 9.54 20.02
N ARG A 67 9.18 10.31 19.08
CA ARG A 67 9.16 11.78 19.08
C ARG A 67 8.60 12.36 17.79
N ALA A 68 8.95 11.76 16.66
CA ALA A 68 8.59 12.23 15.34
C ALA A 68 8.40 11.07 14.36
N TRP A 69 7.71 11.37 13.26
CA TRP A 69 7.69 10.49 12.10
C TRP A 69 8.98 10.67 11.32
N VAL A 70 9.75 9.59 11.22
CA VAL A 70 11.04 9.56 10.52
C VAL A 70 10.94 8.68 9.29
N ARG A 71 11.75 8.97 8.27
CA ARG A 71 11.93 8.13 7.08
C ARG A 71 13.30 7.47 7.17
N MET A 72 13.35 6.15 7.06
CA MET A 72 14.58 5.37 7.17
C MET A 72 14.52 4.16 6.24
N SER A 73 15.65 3.78 5.63
CA SER A 73 15.74 2.58 4.79
C SER A 73 15.60 1.27 5.58
N SER A 74 15.76 1.31 6.89
CA SER A 74 15.64 0.15 7.77
C SER A 74 14.68 0.41 8.93
N LEU A 75 13.97 -0.65 9.32
CA LEU A 75 13.16 -0.65 10.54
C LEU A 75 14.03 -0.60 11.82
N PRO A 76 13.48 -0.13 12.94
CA PRO A 76 14.12 -0.21 14.25
C PRO A 76 14.51 -1.65 14.59
N ARG A 77 15.50 -1.81 15.47
CA ARG A 77 16.03 -3.13 15.87
C ARG A 77 14.95 -4.09 16.39
N CYS A 78 13.89 -3.59 17.03
CA CYS A 78 12.76 -4.39 17.51
C CYS A 78 11.91 -5.00 16.39
N TYR A 79 11.96 -4.46 15.18
CA TYR A 79 11.22 -4.93 14.00
C TYR A 79 12.16 -5.40 12.88
N ARG A 80 13.43 -5.68 13.19
CA ARG A 80 14.42 -6.11 12.19
C ARG A 80 14.00 -7.38 11.45
N ASP A 81 13.31 -8.27 12.14
CA ASP A 81 12.89 -9.56 11.60
C ASP A 81 11.52 -9.47 10.86
N TYR A 82 10.99 -8.25 10.67
CA TYR A 82 9.77 -8.00 9.92
C TYR A 82 9.98 -8.22 8.42
N ASN A 83 9.21 -9.14 7.84
CA ASN A 83 9.28 -9.46 6.43
C ASN A 83 8.16 -8.77 5.64
N LEU A 84 8.50 -7.68 4.96
CA LEU A 84 7.58 -6.90 4.12
C LEU A 84 6.94 -7.71 2.98
N ASN A 85 7.58 -8.78 2.52
CA ASN A 85 7.06 -9.58 1.41
C ASN A 85 5.90 -10.48 1.82
N SER A 86 5.95 -11.01 3.04
CA SER A 86 4.94 -11.92 3.59
C SER A 86 3.93 -11.24 4.50
N ALA A 87 4.26 -10.07 5.05
CA ALA A 87 3.36 -9.35 5.95
C ALA A 87 2.16 -8.75 5.21
N TYR A 88 1.05 -8.65 5.94
CA TYR A 88 -0.17 -7.99 5.44
C TYR A 88 0.10 -6.49 5.27
N LYS A 89 -0.23 -5.96 4.09
CA LYS A 89 0.04 -4.57 3.72
C LYS A 89 -1.20 -3.92 3.13
N VAL A 90 -1.59 -2.77 3.65
CA VAL A 90 -2.74 -2.03 3.13
C VAL A 90 -2.27 -1.04 2.08
N VAL A 91 -2.83 -1.13 0.89
CA VAL A 91 -2.59 -0.14 -0.18
C VAL A 91 -3.27 1.16 0.20
N LEU A 92 -2.51 2.26 0.20
CA LEU A 92 -3.08 3.59 0.41
C LEU A 92 -3.25 4.34 -0.91
N GLU A 93 -4.45 4.87 -1.12
CA GLU A 93 -4.75 5.81 -2.21
C GLU A 93 -4.34 7.24 -1.80
N TYR A 94 -3.05 7.43 -1.50
CA TYR A 94 -2.49 8.72 -1.08
C TYR A 94 -1.15 8.97 -1.75
N ASN A 95 -0.95 10.20 -2.27
CA ASN A 95 0.24 10.57 -3.04
C ASN A 95 1.04 11.75 -2.47
N GLY A 96 0.63 12.34 -1.34
CA GLY A 96 1.36 13.45 -0.71
C GLY A 96 2.58 13.00 0.10
N ASP A 97 3.26 13.92 0.79
CA ASP A 97 4.53 13.58 1.48
C ASP A 97 4.35 13.16 2.94
N ARG A 98 3.13 13.26 3.48
CA ARG A 98 2.84 13.03 4.91
C ARG A 98 1.72 11.99 5.07
N PRO A 99 1.97 10.70 4.74
CA PRO A 99 0.96 9.64 4.86
C PRO A 99 0.46 9.46 6.30
N TYR A 100 1.32 9.78 7.28
CA TYR A 100 1.00 9.76 8.70
C TYR A 100 0.00 10.84 9.15
N ALA A 101 -0.38 11.80 8.29
CA ALA A 101 -1.42 12.77 8.61
C ALA A 101 -2.77 12.10 8.93
N TYR A 102 -3.00 10.90 8.39
CA TYR A 102 -4.21 10.11 8.60
C TYR A 102 -3.98 8.91 9.53
N TYR A 103 -2.87 8.91 10.29
CA TYR A 103 -2.49 7.80 11.16
C TYR A 103 -3.62 7.33 12.09
N SER A 104 -4.31 8.26 12.76
CA SER A 104 -5.41 7.89 13.66
C SER A 104 -6.57 7.18 12.97
N SER A 105 -6.79 7.41 11.68
CA SER A 105 -7.83 6.70 10.92
C SER A 105 -7.32 5.32 10.53
N HIS A 106 -6.11 5.24 9.95
CA HIS A 106 -5.49 3.99 9.56
C HIS A 106 -5.33 3.01 10.74
N SER A 107 -4.89 3.48 11.89
CA SER A 107 -4.68 2.65 13.08
C SER A 107 -5.97 2.08 13.65
N ARG A 108 -7.10 2.76 13.46
CA ARG A 108 -8.43 2.29 13.89
C ARG A 108 -9.04 1.31 12.89
N SER A 109 -8.93 1.61 11.60
CA SER A 109 -9.46 0.74 10.53
C SER A 109 -8.66 -0.55 10.39
N TYR A 110 -7.36 -0.49 10.65
CA TYR A 110 -6.41 -1.59 10.47
C TYR A 110 -5.58 -1.75 11.76
N PRO A 111 -6.14 -2.42 12.79
CA PRO A 111 -5.40 -2.71 14.02
C PRO A 111 -4.26 -3.72 13.77
N CYS A 112 -3.33 -3.84 14.73
CA CYS A 112 -2.31 -4.88 14.70
C CYS A 112 -2.96 -6.27 14.56
N ARG A 113 -2.34 -7.16 13.77
CA ARG A 113 -2.88 -8.49 13.39
C ARG A 113 -4.15 -8.44 12.54
N TYR A 114 -4.52 -7.28 12.00
CA TYR A 114 -5.59 -7.22 11.02
C TYR A 114 -5.21 -8.06 9.79
N GLN A 115 -6.09 -9.00 9.44
CA GLN A 115 -5.98 -9.83 8.24
C GLN A 115 -7.19 -9.54 7.38
N GLY A 116 -7.00 -8.76 6.32
CA GLY A 116 -8.03 -8.54 5.31
C GLY A 116 -8.07 -9.69 4.30
N PRO A 117 -8.68 -9.45 3.13
CA PRO A 117 -8.69 -10.42 2.04
C PRO A 117 -7.28 -10.91 1.69
N ARG A 118 -7.18 -12.18 1.29
CA ARG A 118 -5.91 -12.83 0.93
C ARG A 118 -5.17 -12.01 -0.14
N GLN A 119 -3.96 -11.58 0.19
CA GLN A 119 -3.07 -10.89 -0.74
C GLN A 119 -2.12 -11.91 -1.35
N VAL A 120 -2.18 -12.07 -2.68
CA VAL A 120 -1.24 -12.93 -3.40
C VAL A 120 0.03 -12.12 -3.62
N SER A 121 1.16 -12.62 -3.12
CA SER A 121 2.44 -11.98 -3.40
C SER A 121 2.79 -12.13 -4.89
N VAL A 122 3.56 -11.21 -5.47
CA VAL A 122 4.02 -11.32 -6.87
C VAL A 122 4.75 -12.66 -7.10
N ARG A 123 5.50 -13.12 -6.09
CA ARG A 123 6.20 -14.41 -6.12
C ARG A 123 5.22 -15.59 -6.19
N GLU A 124 4.18 -15.57 -5.37
CA GLU A 124 3.14 -16.59 -5.37
C GLU A 124 2.35 -16.59 -6.68
N TYR A 125 2.04 -15.40 -7.21
CA TYR A 125 1.40 -15.26 -8.52
C TYR A 125 2.26 -15.89 -9.63
N SER A 126 3.56 -15.62 -9.64
CA SER A 126 4.50 -16.21 -10.61
C SER A 126 4.57 -17.73 -10.52
N TYR A 127 4.55 -18.29 -9.30
CA TYR A 127 4.62 -19.74 -9.08
C TYR A 127 3.34 -20.45 -9.55
N ASN A 128 2.18 -19.88 -9.22
CA ASN A 128 0.91 -20.45 -9.66
C ASN A 128 0.77 -20.40 -11.19
N HIS A 129 1.26 -19.33 -11.83
CA HIS A 129 1.22 -19.20 -13.28
C HIS A 129 2.09 -20.23 -13.99
N CYS A 130 3.30 -20.50 -13.50
CA CYS A 130 4.16 -21.53 -14.11
C CYS A 130 3.62 -22.95 -13.90
N ASP A 131 2.94 -23.22 -12.79
CA ASP A 131 2.28 -24.51 -12.54
C ASP A 131 1.09 -24.73 -13.48
N ASP A 132 0.29 -23.69 -13.73
CA ASP A 132 -0.86 -23.78 -14.63
C ASP A 132 -0.42 -23.92 -16.10
N GLU A 133 0.62 -23.22 -16.54
CA GLU A 133 1.24 -23.43 -17.85
C GLU A 133 1.81 -24.85 -18.01
N CYS A 134 2.50 -25.36 -16.98
CA CYS A 134 3.00 -26.74 -16.97
C CYS A 134 1.86 -27.78 -17.06
N LYS A 135 0.76 -27.57 -16.33
CA LYS A 135 -0.42 -28.46 -16.39
C LYS A 135 -1.09 -28.41 -17.75
N TYR A 136 -1.21 -27.21 -18.34
CA TYR A 136 -1.74 -27.04 -19.69
C TYR A 136 -0.91 -27.82 -20.72
N TYR A 137 0.42 -27.67 -20.69
CA TYR A 137 1.31 -28.39 -21.60
C TYR A 137 1.22 -29.92 -21.46
N LYS A 138 1.16 -30.45 -20.23
CA LYS A 138 1.01 -31.90 -20.00
C LYS A 138 -0.32 -32.45 -20.51
N LYS A 139 -1.42 -31.71 -20.34
CA LYS A 139 -2.75 -32.14 -20.82
C LYS A 139 -2.81 -32.24 -22.34
N HIS A 140 -2.16 -31.32 -23.06
CA HIS A 140 -2.16 -31.34 -24.53
C HIS A 140 -1.21 -32.39 -25.14
N LYS A 141 -0.22 -32.86 -24.39
CA LYS A 141 0.66 -33.95 -24.84
C LYS A 141 -0.08 -35.30 -24.90
N HIS A 142 -0.97 -35.56 -23.94
CA HIS A 142 -1.75 -36.80 -23.90
C HIS A 142 -2.87 -36.89 -24.96
N HIS A 143 -3.28 -35.78 -25.58
CA HIS A 143 -4.22 -35.81 -26.68
C HIS A 143 -3.54 -36.09 -28.03
N LYS A 144 -2.31 -35.60 -28.24
CA LYS A 144 -1.60 -35.81 -29.50
C LYS A 144 -1.18 -37.26 -29.74
N ASP A 145 -0.86 -37.99 -28.67
CA ASP A 145 -0.44 -39.39 -28.77
C ASP A 145 -1.59 -40.37 -29.09
N ASN A 146 -2.85 -39.92 -28.97
CA ASN A 146 -4.03 -40.75 -29.27
C ASN A 146 -4.53 -40.57 -30.71
N ASP A 147 -4.32 -39.40 -31.32
CA ASP A 147 -4.77 -39.14 -32.69
C ASP A 147 -3.85 -39.79 -33.75
N GLU A 148 -2.61 -40.13 -33.42
CA GLU A 148 -1.67 -40.80 -34.34
C GLU A 148 -1.86 -42.34 -34.40
N ARG A 149 -2.66 -42.94 -33.52
CA ARG A 149 -2.93 -44.41 -33.54
C ARG A 149 -4.15 -44.83 -34.35
N GLU A 150 -4.97 -43.89 -34.83
CA GLU A 150 -6.25 -44.22 -35.49
C GLU A 150 -6.22 -44.18 -37.04
N TYR A 151 -5.04 -44.12 -37.69
CA TYR A 151 -4.96 -43.99 -39.16
C TYR A 151 -4.32 -45.15 -39.95
N TYR A 152 -3.85 -46.24 -39.32
CA TYR A 152 -3.32 -47.42 -40.04
C TYR A 152 -3.94 -48.74 -39.55
N GLY A 153 -5.23 -48.94 -39.83
CA GLY A 153 -5.90 -50.17 -39.40
C GLY A 153 -7.21 -50.47 -40.11
N TYR A 154 -7.25 -50.46 -41.44
CA TYR A 154 -8.22 -51.27 -42.20
C TYR A 154 -7.78 -51.39 -43.67
N ASN A 155 -7.25 -52.57 -44.03
CA ASN A 155 -7.22 -53.14 -45.38
C ASN A 155 -6.70 -54.57 -45.21
N ASP A 156 -7.62 -55.49 -44.93
CA ASP A 156 -7.57 -56.91 -45.31
C ASP A 156 -9.01 -57.47 -45.26
#